data_AF-A0A6G3XIH5-F1
#
_entry.id   AF-A0A6G3XIH5-F1
#
_cell.length_a   1.000
_cell.length_b   1.000
_cell.length_c   1.000
_cell.angle_alpha   90.00
_cell.angle_beta   90.00
_cell.angle_gamma   90.00
#
_symmetry.space_group_name_H-M   'P 1'
#
loop_
_entity.id
_entity.type
_entity.pdbx_description
1 polymer ?
#
loop_
_entity_poly.entity_id
_entity_poly.type
_entity_poly.pdbx_seq_one_letter_code
_entity_poly.pdbx_strand_id
1 'polypeptide(L)' 'FPRFAPWRNHLTHPDGSLQLRFGHDHRWYGYESDPGADDWWPRAAPDADPVSALEALLAGDSVPDTSGTDPLYVR' A
#
# COMPACT_ATOMS: atom_id res chain seq x y z
N PHE A 1 24.05 10.36 11.78
CA PHE A 1 23.06 10.38 12.87
C PHE A 1 22.00 9.31 12.59
N PRO A 2 21.60 8.50 13.58
CA PRO A 2 20.44 7.61 13.42
C PRO A 2 19.20 8.47 13.16
N ARG A 3 18.42 8.11 12.14
CA ARG A 3 17.16 8.79 11.81
C ARG A 3 16.03 8.09 12.55
N PHE A 4 15.09 8.85 13.09
CA PHE A 4 13.81 8.28 13.51
C PHE A 4 13.13 7.70 12.28
N ALA A 5 12.94 6.39 12.27
CA ALA A 5 12.17 5.69 11.27
C ALA A 5 10.92 5.14 11.97
N PRO A 6 9.72 5.39 11.44
CA PRO A 6 8.53 4.79 11.98
C PRO A 6 8.62 3.25 11.81
N TRP A 7 8.20 2.53 12.85
CA TRP A 7 8.30 1.07 12.94
C TRP A 7 6.93 0.46 12.62
N ARG A 8 6.92 -0.58 11.76
CA ARG A 8 5.69 -1.23 11.26
C ARG A 8 4.74 -0.21 10.61
N ASN A 9 5.17 0.40 9.50
CA ASN A 9 4.47 1.49 8.82
C ASN A 9 3.22 1.04 8.04
N HIS A 10 2.40 0.20 8.67
CA HIS A 10 1.23 -0.40 8.08
C HIS A 10 -0.01 0.08 8.82
N LEU A 11 -1.03 0.53 8.08
CA LEU A 11 -2.35 0.85 8.59
C LEU A 11 -3.32 -0.21 8.04
N THR A 12 -3.79 -1.11 8.89
CA THR A 12 -4.70 -2.21 8.50
C THR A 12 -6.14 -1.83 8.82
N HIS A 13 -7.05 -2.03 7.88
CA HIS A 13 -8.48 -1.87 8.11
C HIS A 13 -8.97 -2.92 9.14
N PRO A 14 -9.93 -2.60 10.01
CA PRO A 14 -10.43 -3.54 11.03
C PRO A 14 -10.92 -4.88 10.46
N ASP A 15 -11.47 -4.89 9.25
CA ASP A 15 -11.94 -6.11 8.57
C ASP A 15 -10.80 -7.00 8.05
N GLY A 16 -9.56 -6.49 8.09
CA GLY A 16 -8.36 -7.25 7.72
C GLY A 16 -8.13 -7.43 6.22
N SER A 17 -8.97 -6.85 5.36
CA SER A 17 -8.90 -6.99 3.89
C SER A 17 -8.17 -5.85 3.18
N LEU A 18 -7.91 -4.72 3.85
CA LEU A 18 -7.25 -3.55 3.26
C LEU A 18 -6.09 -3.08 4.14
N GLN A 19 -5.00 -2.63 3.51
CA GLN A 19 -3.83 -2.12 4.22
C GLN A 19 -3.10 -1.04 3.43
N LEU A 20 -2.70 0.03 4.11
CA LEU A 20 -1.73 1.01 3.58
C LEU A 20 -0.34 0.70 4.13
N ARG A 21 0.69 0.74 3.27
CA ARG A 21 2.10 0.60 3.69
C ARG A 21 2.91 1.82 3.27
N PHE A 22 3.64 2.43 4.20
CA PHE A 22 4.51 3.57 3.88
C PHE A 22 5.88 3.08 3.37
N GLY A 23 6.21 3.45 2.13
CA GLY A 23 7.46 3.10 1.46
C GLY A 23 8.63 4.03 1.77
N HIS A 24 9.84 3.61 1.37
CA HIS A 24 11.06 4.40 1.52
C HIS A 24 11.10 5.65 0.62
N ASP A 25 10.23 5.71 -0.37
CA ASP A 25 10.04 6.81 -1.32
C ASP A 25 9.00 7.84 -0.84
N HIS A 26 8.59 7.75 0.43
CA HIS A 26 7.64 8.63 1.08
C HIS A 26 6.23 8.58 0.46
N ARG A 27 5.83 7.44 -0.08
CA ARG A 27 4.49 7.18 -0.57
C ARG A 27 3.79 6.06 0.19
N TRP A 28 2.48 6.15 0.25
CA TRP A 28 1.56 5.14 0.76
C TRP A 28 1.10 4.25 -0.37
N TYR A 29 1.23 2.95 -0.14
CA TYR A 29 0.84 1.90 -1.07
C TYR A 29 -0.39 1.19 -0.56
N GLY A 30 -1.44 1.14 -1.38
CA GLY A 30 -2.68 0.43 -1.06
C GLY A 30 -2.61 -1.05 -1.46
N TYR A 31 -2.86 -1.93 -0.50
CA TYR A 31 -2.94 -3.38 -0.67
C TYR A 31 -4.32 -3.88 -0.27
N GLU A 32 -4.74 -4.93 -0.94
CA GLU A 32 -5.89 -5.74 -0.57
C GLU A 32 -5.45 -7.18 -0.31
N SER A 33 -6.18 -7.83 0.58
CA SER A 33 -6.10 -9.26 0.85
C SER A 33 -7.50 -9.87 0.86
N ASP A 34 -7.57 -11.17 0.65
CA ASP A 34 -8.78 -11.91 0.98
C ASP A 34 -8.99 -11.90 2.51
N PRO A 35 -10.25 -11.88 3.01
CA PRO A 35 -10.52 -11.89 4.44
C PRO A 35 -9.87 -13.08 5.14
N GLY A 36 -8.95 -12.81 6.08
CA GLY A 36 -8.21 -13.83 6.83
C GLY A 36 -7.04 -14.46 6.09
N ALA A 37 -6.68 -13.96 4.90
CA ALA A 37 -5.50 -14.39 4.17
C ALA A 37 -4.27 -13.56 4.55
N ASP A 38 -3.10 -14.20 4.46
CA ASP A 38 -1.80 -13.55 4.65
C ASP A 38 -1.25 -12.95 3.34
N ASP A 39 -1.90 -13.23 2.21
CA ASP A 39 -1.49 -12.73 0.89
C ASP A 39 -2.04 -11.31 0.64
N TRP A 40 -1.17 -10.41 0.20
CA TRP A 40 -1.50 -9.00 -0.05
C TRP A 40 -1.06 -8.61 -1.47
N TRP A 41 -1.97 -8.11 -2.28
CA TRP A 41 -1.68 -7.62 -3.64
C TRP A 41 -1.93 -6.10 -3.74
N PRO A 42 -1.10 -5.37 -4.49
CA PRO A 42 -1.28 -3.93 -4.68
C PRO A 42 -2.56 -3.64 -5.49
N ARG A 43 -3.35 -2.66 -5.05
CA ARG A 43 -4.65 -2.34 -5.68
C ARG A 43 -4.91 -0.89 -5.99
N ALA A 44 -4.05 0.01 -5.51
CA ALA A 44 -4.17 1.44 -5.75
C ALA A 44 -2.82 2.04 -6.18
N ALA A 45 -2.88 3.09 -6.99
CA ALA A 45 -1.71 3.92 -7.26
C ALA A 45 -1.15 4.51 -5.95
N PRO A 46 0.18 4.54 -5.77
CA PRO A 46 0.77 5.08 -4.56
C PRO A 46 0.68 6.62 -4.52
N ASP A 47 0.36 7.16 -3.34
CA ASP A 47 0.24 8.60 -3.11
C ASP A 47 1.04 9.05 -1.87
N ALA A 48 1.51 10.29 -1.84
CA ALA A 48 2.17 10.84 -0.66
C ALA A 48 1.18 11.14 0.48
N ASP A 49 -0.08 11.43 0.15
CA ASP A 49 -1.16 11.63 1.10
C ASP A 49 -1.87 10.29 1.42
N PRO A 50 -1.89 9.84 2.69
CA PRO A 50 -2.55 8.60 3.07
C PRO A 50 -4.06 8.60 2.83
N VAL A 51 -4.72 9.77 2.85
CA VAL A 51 -6.17 9.86 2.59
C VAL A 51 -6.44 9.60 1.11
N SER A 52 -5.72 10.29 0.22
CA SER A 52 -5.81 10.07 -1.23
C SER A 52 -5.49 8.61 -1.61
N ALA A 53 -4.46 8.00 -1.01
CA ALA A 53 -4.13 6.58 -1.23
C ALA A 53 -5.26 5.63 -0.78
N LEU A 54 -5.93 5.94 0.33
CA LEU A 54 -7.08 5.16 0.82
C LEU A 54 -8.29 5.32 -0.10
N GLU A 55 -8.60 6.52 -0.55
CA GLU A 55 -9.71 6.79 -1.46
C GLU A 55 -9.54 6.04 -2.78
N ALA A 56 -8.34 6.05 -3.37
CA ALA A 56 -8.03 5.28 -4.58
C ALA A 56 -8.21 3.76 -4.36
N LEU A 57 -7.80 3.25 -3.20
CA LEU A 57 -7.97 1.85 -2.83
C LEU A 57 -9.46 1.47 -2.68
N LEU A 58 -10.26 2.34 -2.07
CA LEU A 58 -11.71 2.14 -1.91
C LEU A 58 -12.47 2.29 -3.23
N ALA A 59 -11.99 3.13 -4.15
CA ALA A 59 -12.55 3.29 -5.48
C ALA A 59 -12.23 2.11 -6.41
N GLY A 60 -11.22 1.29 -6.06
CA GLY A 60 -10.73 0.21 -6.92
C GLY A 60 -9.95 0.72 -8.14
N ASP A 61 -9.40 1.93 -8.06
CA ASP A 61 -8.52 2.51 -9.07
C ASP A 61 -7.27 1.63 -9.19
N SER A 62 -7.36 0.66 -10.09
CA SER A 62 -6.35 -0.36 -10.25
C SER A 62 -5.03 0.29 -10.65
N VAL A 63 -3.93 -0.23 -10.11
CA VAL A 63 -2.57 0.22 -10.44
C VAL A 63 -2.45 0.31 -11.97
N PRO A 64 -2.02 1.45 -12.54
CA PRO A 64 -1.83 1.55 -13.99
C PRO A 64 -0.90 0.43 -14.45
N ASP A 65 -1.26 -0.27 -15.52
CA ASP A 65 -0.47 -1.37 -16.08
C ASP A 65 0.91 -0.85 -16.48
N THR A 66 1.90 -1.02 -15.60
CA THR A 66 3.31 -0.80 -15.88
C THR A 66 3.94 -2.08 -16.38
N SER A 67 3.34 -2.72 -17.39
CA SER A 67 3.93 -3.86 -18.10
C SER A 67 5.29 -3.46 -18.71
N GLY A 68 6.36 -3.67 -17.93
CA GLY A 68 7.73 -3.35 -18.30
C GLY A 68 8.67 -3.14 -17.11
N THR A 69 8.14 -2.71 -15.96
CA THR A 69 8.91 -2.59 -14.73
C THR A 69 8.20 -3.44 -13.69
N ASP A 70 8.70 -4.66 -13.44
CA ASP A 70 8.33 -5.43 -12.26
C ASP A 70 8.59 -4.51 -11.05
N PRO A 71 7.55 -3.94 -10.43
CA PRO A 71 7.78 -3.04 -9.34
C PRO A 71 8.14 -3.93 -8.18
N LEU A 72 9.43 -3.94 -7.83
CA LEU A 72 9.99 -4.53 -6.62
C LEU A 72 9.36 -3.86 -5.39
N TYR A 73 8.07 -4.11 -5.15
CA TYR A 73 7.38 -3.73 -3.94
C TYR A 73 7.78 -4.75 -2.89
N VAL A 74 8.94 -4.48 -2.30
CA VAL A 74 9.47 -4.90 -1.01
C VAL A 74 8.89 -6.23 -0.47
N ARG A 75 9.72 -7.27 -0.63
CA ARG A 75 9.67 -8.55 0.09
C ARG A 75 9.89 -8.35 1.59
#